data_AF-W7DXL4-F1
#
_entry.id   AF-W7DXL4-F1
#
_cell.length_a   1.000
_cell.length_b   1.000
_cell.length_c   1.000
_cell.angle_alpha   90.00
_cell.angle_beta   90.00
_cell.angle_gamma   90.00
#
_symmetry.space_group_name_H-M   'P 1'
#
loop_
_entity.id
_entity.type
_entity.pdbx_description
1 polymer ?
#
loop_
_entity_poly.entity_id
_entity_poly.type
_entity_poly.pdbx_seq_one_letter_code
_entity_poly.pdbx_strand_id
1 'polypeptide(L)'
;MDLVSTISDKNADYSAYVSASTADPKPSDKELADLAKNASTSAQAVSDALADEKVPDLGKSTDDFKKAVSDLSAAYADEATALKQTPVDTTKADENLQKASAEISKILEDNGLAGSDILTDTM
;
A
#
# COMPACT_ATOMS: atom_id res chain seq x y z
N MET A 1 4.59 -14.60 6.87
CA MET A 1 3.41 -13.72 6.95
C MET A 1 3.04 -13.47 5.50
N ASP A 2 1.81 -13.74 5.12
CA ASP A 2 1.40 -13.65 3.72
C ASP A 2 1.31 -12.19 3.32
N LEU A 3 1.86 -11.81 2.16
CA LEU A 3 1.86 -10.43 1.66
C LEU A 3 0.43 -9.86 1.65
N VAL A 4 -0.54 -10.72 1.29
CA VAL A 4 -1.97 -10.40 1.24
C VAL A 4 -2.52 -10.04 2.62
N SER A 5 -2.06 -10.73 3.68
CA SER A 5 -2.45 -10.41 5.06
C SER A 5 -1.90 -9.05 5.48
N THR A 6 -0.61 -8.78 5.19
CA THR A 6 0.01 -7.49 5.52
C THR A 6 -0.68 -6.32 4.79
N ILE A 7 -1.04 -6.51 3.51
CA ILE A 7 -1.77 -5.51 2.73
C ILE A 7 -3.20 -5.33 3.26
N SER A 8 -3.89 -6.42 3.61
CA SER A 8 -5.22 -6.36 4.23
C SER A 8 -5.20 -5.62 5.56
N ASP A 9 -4.21 -5.88 6.42
CA ASP A 9 -4.03 -5.18 7.70
C ASP A 9 -3.84 -3.68 7.47
N LYS A 10 -3.00 -3.29 6.51
CA LYS A 10 -2.81 -1.90 6.09
C LYS A 10 -4.11 -1.25 5.62
N ASN A 11 -4.88 -1.95 4.76
CA ASN A 11 -6.13 -1.41 4.24
C ASN A 11 -7.17 -1.21 5.35
N ALA A 12 -7.20 -2.11 6.34
CA ALA A 12 -8.03 -1.98 7.52
C ALA A 12 -7.61 -0.79 8.41
N ASP A 13 -6.32 -0.63 8.71
CA ASP A 13 -5.82 0.47 9.53
C ASP A 13 -6.03 1.84 8.86
N TYR A 14 -5.73 1.95 7.57
CA TYR A 14 -5.96 3.17 6.80
C TYR A 14 -7.45 3.50 6.71
N SER A 15 -8.30 2.50 6.44
CA SER A 15 -9.75 2.68 6.44
C SER A 15 -10.29 3.13 7.80
N ALA A 16 -9.73 2.61 8.90
CA ALA A 16 -10.07 3.04 10.26
C ALA A 16 -9.68 4.51 10.49
N TYR A 17 -8.48 4.92 10.07
CA TYR A 17 -8.06 6.32 10.12
C TYR A 17 -8.97 7.23 9.31
N VAL A 18 -9.27 6.90 8.04
CA VAL A 18 -10.14 7.71 7.17
C VAL A 18 -11.55 7.81 7.75
N SER A 19 -12.11 6.69 8.21
CA SER A 19 -13.44 6.64 8.83
C SER A 19 -13.48 7.49 10.10
N ALA A 20 -12.46 7.39 10.95
CA ALA A 20 -12.33 8.24 12.13
C ALA A 20 -12.14 9.72 11.76
N SER A 21 -11.36 10.03 10.73
CA SER A 21 -11.06 11.42 10.34
C SER A 21 -12.30 12.18 9.86
N THR A 22 -13.28 11.43 9.35
CA THR A 22 -14.57 11.91 8.80
C THR A 22 -15.78 11.59 9.70
N ALA A 23 -15.57 10.89 10.83
CA ALA A 23 -16.62 10.55 11.78
C ALA A 23 -17.17 11.81 12.48
N ASP A 24 -18.45 11.75 12.86
CA ASP A 24 -19.11 12.79 13.66
C ASP A 24 -19.81 12.17 14.89
N PRO A 25 -19.44 12.55 16.14
CA PRO A 25 -18.41 13.54 16.47
C PRO A 25 -17.00 13.04 16.13
N LYS A 26 -16.16 13.94 15.62
CA LYS A 26 -14.78 13.64 15.25
C LYS A 26 -14.00 13.19 16.50
N PRO A 27 -13.27 12.07 16.44
CA PRO A 27 -12.38 11.64 17.51
C PRO A 27 -11.29 12.68 17.77
N SER A 28 -10.69 12.59 18.95
CA SER A 28 -9.67 13.53 19.40
C SER A 28 -8.45 13.48 18.49
N ASP A 29 -7.69 14.57 18.38
CA ASP A 29 -6.44 14.60 17.59
C ASP A 29 -5.46 13.50 18.01
N LYS A 30 -5.46 13.14 19.30
CA LYS A 30 -4.66 12.02 19.83
C LYS A 30 -5.11 10.67 19.26
N GLU A 31 -6.41 10.42 19.21
CA GLU A 31 -6.97 9.17 18.66
C GLU A 31 -6.71 9.07 17.17
N LEU A 32 -6.83 10.18 16.44
CA LEU A 32 -6.46 10.24 15.03
C LEU A 32 -4.97 10.02 14.80
N ALA A 33 -4.11 10.58 15.64
CA ALA A 33 -2.67 10.37 15.57
C ALA A 33 -2.29 8.91 15.89
N ASP A 34 -2.95 8.26 16.85
CA ASP A 34 -2.74 6.84 17.15
C ASP A 34 -3.19 5.95 15.97
N LEU A 35 -4.34 6.26 15.35
CA LEU A 35 -4.80 5.56 14.13
C LEU A 35 -3.86 5.77 12.94
N ALA A 36 -3.43 7.01 12.70
CA ALA A 36 -2.47 7.32 11.64
C ALA A 36 -1.12 6.63 11.87
N LYS A 37 -0.70 6.49 13.13
CA LYS A 37 0.51 5.75 13.51
C LYS A 37 0.37 4.25 13.23
N ASN A 38 -0.78 3.65 13.53
CA ASN A 38 -1.03 2.24 13.19
C ASN A 38 -1.00 2.04 11.67
N ALA A 39 -1.76 2.85 10.92
CA ALA A 39 -1.77 2.81 9.45
C ALA A 39 -0.36 2.99 8.87
N SER A 40 0.44 3.87 9.48
CA SER A 40 1.82 4.10 9.11
C SER A 40 2.73 2.88 9.36
N THR A 41 2.61 2.25 10.51
CA THR A 41 3.36 1.02 10.82
C THR A 41 2.99 -0.10 9.86
N SER A 42 1.71 -0.28 9.55
CA SER A 42 1.25 -1.30 8.61
C SER A 42 1.71 -1.01 7.18
N ALA A 43 1.64 0.24 6.72
CA ALA A 43 2.19 0.64 5.42
C ALA A 43 3.71 0.38 5.33
N GLN A 44 4.46 0.67 6.39
CA GLN A 44 5.89 0.39 6.42
C GLN A 44 6.19 -1.12 6.41
N ALA A 45 5.39 -1.93 7.11
CA ALA A 45 5.50 -3.39 7.05
C ALA A 45 5.21 -3.95 5.65
N VAL A 46 4.23 -3.40 4.92
CA VAL A 46 3.97 -3.76 3.51
C VAL A 46 5.16 -3.40 2.63
N SER A 47 5.73 -2.20 2.80
CA SER A 47 6.92 -1.75 2.07
C SER A 47 8.09 -2.72 2.24
N ASP A 48 8.39 -3.10 3.49
CA ASP A 48 9.45 -4.06 3.82
C ASP A 48 9.14 -5.46 3.24
N ALA A 49 7.88 -5.91 3.33
CA ALA A 49 7.47 -7.21 2.79
C ALA A 49 7.58 -7.27 1.27
N LEU A 50 7.19 -6.21 0.56
CA LEU A 50 7.35 -6.09 -0.91
C LEU A 50 8.80 -6.04 -1.34
N ALA A 51 9.67 -5.43 -0.54
CA ALA A 51 11.11 -5.37 -0.81
C ALA A 51 11.79 -6.74 -0.62
N ASP A 52 11.29 -7.55 0.32
CA ASP A 52 11.78 -8.91 0.58
C ASP A 52 11.12 -9.96 -0.34
N GLU A 53 9.95 -9.65 -0.91
CA GLU A 53 9.17 -10.57 -1.74
C GLU A 53 9.93 -10.96 -3.02
N LYS A 54 9.91 -12.26 -3.32
CA LYS A 54 10.57 -12.78 -4.52
C LYS A 54 9.69 -12.50 -5.74
N VAL A 55 10.11 -11.50 -6.50
CA VAL A 55 9.55 -11.24 -7.83
C VAL A 55 9.70 -12.48 -8.72
N PRO A 56 8.60 -13.04 -9.25
CA PRO A 56 8.65 -14.15 -10.18
C PRO A 56 9.34 -13.74 -11.49
N ASP A 57 9.94 -14.72 -12.18
CA ASP A 57 10.50 -14.50 -13.50
C ASP A 57 9.37 -14.48 -14.54
N LEU A 58 9.10 -13.29 -15.09
CA LEU A 58 8.14 -12.99 -16.14
C LEU A 58 8.83 -12.84 -17.51
N GLY A 59 10.03 -13.41 -17.67
CA GLY A 59 10.84 -13.28 -18.87
C GLY A 59 11.21 -11.82 -19.16
N LYS A 60 10.61 -11.24 -20.20
CA LYS A 60 10.94 -9.88 -20.67
C LYS A 60 10.40 -8.78 -19.76
N SER A 61 9.35 -9.08 -19.00
CA SER A 61 8.72 -8.12 -18.09
C SER A 61 9.23 -8.24 -16.66
N THR A 62 10.22 -9.11 -16.40
CA THR A 62 10.79 -9.31 -15.04
C THR A 62 11.38 -8.02 -14.49
N ASP A 63 12.13 -7.27 -15.30
CA ASP A 63 12.72 -5.99 -14.87
C ASP A 63 11.65 -4.92 -14.63
N ASP A 64 10.64 -4.86 -15.51
CA ASP A 64 9.51 -3.94 -15.36
C ASP A 64 8.70 -4.27 -14.10
N PHE A 65 8.46 -5.56 -13.82
CA PHE A 65 7.74 -5.99 -12.62
C PHE A 65 8.54 -5.71 -11.36
N LYS A 66 9.86 -5.99 -11.35
CA LYS A 66 10.73 -5.61 -10.24
C LYS A 66 10.68 -4.12 -9.97
N LYS A 67 10.70 -3.33 -11.03
CA LYS A 67 10.58 -1.88 -10.92
C LYS A 67 9.22 -1.49 -10.33
N ALA A 68 8.13 -2.04 -10.83
CA ALA A 68 6.79 -1.72 -10.36
C ALA A 68 6.58 -2.15 -8.89
N VAL A 69 7.08 -3.31 -8.48
CA VAL A 69 7.08 -3.76 -7.07
C VAL A 69 7.94 -2.84 -6.18
N SER A 70 9.11 -2.43 -6.67
CA SER A 70 9.96 -1.47 -5.95
C SER A 70 9.28 -0.09 -5.82
N ASP A 71 8.61 0.36 -6.87
CA ASP A 71 7.86 1.62 -6.87
C ASP A 71 6.63 1.52 -5.92
N LEU A 72 5.99 0.35 -5.85
CA LEU A 72 4.91 0.06 -4.88
C LEU A 72 5.44 0.09 -3.45
N SER A 73 6.56 -0.58 -3.18
CA SER A 73 7.23 -0.58 -1.88
C SER A 73 7.60 0.85 -1.45
N ALA A 74 8.16 1.65 -2.37
CA ALA A 74 8.48 3.05 -2.11
C ALA A 74 7.23 3.89 -1.82
N ALA A 75 6.14 3.69 -2.57
CA ALA A 75 4.88 4.38 -2.34
C ALA A 75 4.28 4.07 -0.96
N TYR A 76 4.38 2.82 -0.49
CA TYR A 76 3.98 2.45 0.87
C TYR A 76 4.86 3.11 1.95
N ALA A 77 6.17 3.25 1.72
CA ALA A 77 7.06 3.97 2.64
C ALA A 77 6.74 5.48 2.69
N ASP A 78 6.41 6.07 1.54
CA ASP A 78 5.95 7.46 1.44
C ASP A 78 4.63 7.65 2.20
N GLU A 79 3.67 6.72 2.04
CA GLU A 79 2.39 6.77 2.75
C GLU A 79 2.58 6.65 4.26
N ALA A 80 3.44 5.73 4.71
CA ALA A 80 3.81 5.60 6.10
C ALA A 80 4.39 6.91 6.65
N THR A 81 5.20 7.61 5.87
CA THR A 81 5.79 8.89 6.26
C THR A 81 4.75 10.00 6.31
N ALA A 82 3.88 10.07 5.29
CA ALA A 82 2.78 11.03 5.21
C ALA A 82 1.78 10.90 6.37
N LEU A 83 1.47 9.67 6.79
CA LEU A 83 0.61 9.38 7.94
C LEU A 83 1.23 9.85 9.28
N LYS A 84 2.56 10.00 9.35
CA LYS A 84 3.23 10.60 10.53
C LYS A 84 3.22 12.13 10.49
N GLN A 85 2.85 12.76 9.38
CA GLN A 85 2.81 14.22 9.26
C GLN A 85 1.50 14.80 9.81
N THR A 86 1.55 16.08 10.18
CA THR A 86 0.37 16.82 10.62
C THR A 86 0.33 18.17 9.91
N PRO A 87 -0.68 18.45 9.06
CA PRO A 87 -1.80 17.56 8.69
C PRO A 87 -1.31 16.32 7.91
N VAL A 88 -2.04 15.21 8.06
CA VAL A 88 -1.80 13.99 7.27
C VAL A 88 -2.18 14.27 5.82
N ASP A 89 -1.25 14.02 4.90
CA ASP A 89 -1.46 14.16 3.45
C ASP A 89 -0.88 12.95 2.71
N THR A 90 -1.71 11.92 2.51
CA THR A 90 -1.31 10.72 1.77
C THR A 90 -1.59 10.81 0.28
N THR A 91 -2.13 11.93 -0.22
CA THR A 91 -2.64 12.07 -1.60
C THR A 91 -1.63 11.59 -2.64
N LYS A 92 -0.36 12.02 -2.49
CA LYS A 92 0.70 11.67 -3.43
C LYS A 92 1.15 10.20 -3.31
N ALA A 93 1.13 9.67 -2.10
CA ALA A 93 1.46 8.27 -1.86
C ALA A 93 0.37 7.35 -2.41
N ASP A 94 -0.90 7.70 -2.22
CA ASP A 94 -2.06 7.03 -2.82
C ASP A 94 -1.99 7.03 -4.35
N GLU A 95 -1.64 8.16 -4.98
CA GLU A 95 -1.45 8.23 -6.44
C GLU A 95 -0.33 7.32 -6.92
N ASN A 96 0.79 7.23 -6.18
CA ASN A 96 1.90 6.35 -6.52
C ASN A 96 1.54 4.88 -6.31
N LEU A 97 0.81 4.54 -5.25
CA LEU A 97 0.29 3.20 -4.98
C LEU A 97 -0.63 2.73 -6.09
N GLN A 98 -1.58 3.55 -6.52
CA GLN A 98 -2.48 3.21 -7.63
C GLN A 98 -1.72 3.02 -8.95
N LYS A 99 -0.76 3.89 -9.26
CA LYS A 99 0.08 3.75 -10.46
C LYS A 99 0.88 2.45 -10.44
N ALA A 100 1.57 2.18 -9.34
CA ALA A 100 2.37 0.97 -9.21
C ALA A 100 1.50 -0.30 -9.24
N SER A 101 0.34 -0.30 -8.57
CA SER A 101 -0.61 -1.42 -8.64
C SER A 101 -1.11 -1.64 -10.07
N ALA A 102 -1.49 -0.57 -10.78
CA ALA A 102 -1.95 -0.66 -12.16
C ALA A 102 -0.85 -1.16 -13.12
N GLU A 103 0.41 -0.73 -12.93
CA GLU A 103 1.55 -1.26 -13.68
C GLU A 103 1.77 -2.74 -13.40
N ILE A 104 1.73 -3.16 -12.14
CA ILE A 104 1.87 -4.57 -11.76
C ILE A 104 0.76 -5.42 -12.39
N SER A 105 -0.51 -5.01 -12.24
CA SER A 105 -1.65 -5.70 -12.85
C SER A 105 -1.47 -5.85 -14.36
N LYS A 106 -1.10 -4.75 -15.04
CA LYS A 106 -0.90 -4.78 -16.49
C LYS A 106 0.24 -5.70 -16.91
N ILE A 107 1.35 -5.69 -16.17
CA ILE A 107 2.48 -6.59 -16.44
C ILE A 107 2.07 -8.05 -16.25
N LEU A 108 1.29 -8.36 -15.21
CA LEU A 108 0.77 -9.71 -14.97
C LEU A 108 -0.15 -10.14 -16.12
N GLU A 109 -1.09 -9.28 -16.53
CA GLU A 109 -2.00 -9.54 -17.66
C GLU A 109 -1.24 -9.75 -18.98
N ASP A 110 -0.25 -8.91 -19.28
CA ASP A 110 0.60 -9.00 -20.48
C ASP A 110 1.42 -10.31 -20.52
N ASN A 111 1.65 -10.92 -19.35
CA ASN A 111 2.33 -12.21 -19.20
C ASN A 111 1.36 -13.40 -19.05
N GLY A 112 0.05 -13.18 -19.23
CA GLY A 112 -0.97 -14.22 -19.14
C GLY A 112 -1.23 -14.73 -17.71
N LEU A 113 -0.79 -13.99 -16.71
CA LEU A 113 -1.14 -14.21 -15.31
C LEU A 113 -2.42 -13.43 -14.98
N ALA A 114 -3.11 -13.81 -13.91
CA ALA A 114 -4.19 -12.98 -13.40
C ALA A 114 -3.61 -11.62 -13.01
N GLY A 115 -4.14 -10.55 -13.59
CA GLY A 115 -3.93 -9.19 -13.11
C GLY A 115 -4.63 -9.02 -11.76
N SER A 116 -4.07 -9.64 -10.72
CA SER A 116 -4.50 -9.43 -9.35
C SER A 116 -4.12 -8.00 -8.99
N ASP A 117 -5.12 -7.14 -8.85
CA ASP A 117 -4.91 -5.81 -8.31
C ASP A 117 -4.49 -5.98 -6.86
N ILE A 118 -3.19 -5.84 -6.59
CA ILE A 118 -2.59 -6.12 -5.27
C ILE A 118 -3.27 -5.32 -4.15
N LEU A 119 -3.95 -4.21 -4.49
CA LEU A 119 -4.72 -3.38 -3.56
C LEU A 119 -6.11 -3.95 -3.21
N THR A 120 -6.68 -4.80 -4.07
CA THR A 120 -8.04 -5.35 -3.90
C THR A 120 -8.13 -6.88 -4.00
N ASP A 121 -7.01 -7.57 -4.25
CA ASP A 121 -6.92 -9.04 -4.24
C ASP A 121 -7.19 -9.56 -2.83
N THR A 122 -8.47 -9.78 -2.59
CA THR A 122 -9.02 -10.44 -1.42
C THR A 122 -9.47 -11.81 -1.93
N MET A 123 -8.74 -12.86 -1.54
CA MET A 123 -9.11 -14.23 -1.86
C MET A 123 -10.52 -14.60 -1.35
#